data_AF-A0A7K4SGW2-F1
#
_entry.id   AF-A0A7K4SGW2-F1
#
_cell.length_a   1.000
_cell.length_b   1.000
_cell.length_c   1.000
_cell.angle_alpha   90.00
_cell.angle_beta   90.00
_cell.angle_gamma   90.00
#
_symmetry.space_group_name_H-M   'P 1'
#
loop_
_entity.id
_entity.type
_entity.pdbx_description
1 polymer ?
#
loop_
_entity_poly.entity_id
_entity_poly.type
_entity_poly.pdbx_seq_one_letter_code
_entity_poly.pdbx_strand_id
1 'polypeptide(L)'
;VLQSWSIQQDGPISKVLLFPLPSEPADGTAPDADPLTAQGYSLLVTSTIELSVVYRDVLTKGLSDQLILPASDQYDSVLCALVTDIDFDGAGEILLGTYGQELLCYKYAAGSFPGEFRLLWTRRFPS
;
A
#
# COMPACT_ATOMS: atom_id res chain seq x y z
N VAL A 1 16.17 17.07 9.90
CA VAL A 1 15.35 15.84 9.79
C VAL A 1 14.31 15.90 10.90
N LEU A 2 13.01 15.88 10.57
CA LEU A 2 11.93 15.95 11.57
C LEU A 2 11.80 14.63 12.32
N GLN A 3 11.78 13.51 11.59
CA GLN A 3 11.76 12.14 12.11
C GLN A 3 12.49 11.23 11.11
N SER A 4 13.04 10.11 11.60
CA SER A 4 13.69 9.10 10.78
C SER A 4 13.41 7.73 11.36
N TRP A 5 13.05 6.79 10.50
CA TRP A 5 12.82 5.39 10.85
C TRP A 5 13.72 4.50 9.99
N SER A 6 14.08 3.35 10.53
CA SER A 6 14.91 2.37 9.83
C SER A 6 14.37 0.98 10.12
N ILE A 7 14.29 0.15 9.09
CA ILE A 7 13.95 -1.26 9.19
C ILE A 7 14.84 -2.04 8.22
N GLN A 8 15.20 -3.26 8.61
CA GLN A 8 15.91 -4.19 7.75
C GLN A 8 14.90 -5.14 7.12
N GLN A 9 14.97 -5.31 5.79
CA GLN A 9 14.27 -6.35 5.05
C GLN A 9 15.29 -7.44 4.71
N ASP A 10 14.87 -8.70 4.67
CA ASP A 10 15.79 -9.80 4.35
C ASP A 10 15.93 -9.99 2.83
N GLY A 11 14.95 -9.53 2.05
CA GLY A 11 14.91 -9.62 0.59
C GLY A 11 15.31 -8.34 -0.16
N PRO A 12 15.61 -8.45 -1.47
CA PRO A 12 15.89 -7.29 -2.32
C PRO A 12 14.62 -6.46 -2.53
N ILE A 13 14.68 -5.19 -2.14
CA ILE A 13 13.59 -4.23 -2.39
C ILE A 13 13.54 -3.90 -3.88
N SER A 14 12.41 -4.15 -4.54
CA SER A 14 12.21 -3.81 -5.95
C SER A 14 11.68 -2.40 -6.14
N LYS A 15 10.78 -1.93 -5.26
CA LYS A 15 10.23 -0.58 -5.31
C LYS A 15 9.71 -0.11 -3.96
N VAL A 16 9.87 1.19 -3.72
CA VAL A 16 9.29 1.92 -2.58
C VAL A 16 8.47 3.09 -3.12
N LEU A 17 7.22 3.26 -2.66
CA LEU A 17 6.33 4.34 -3.07
C LEU A 17 5.63 4.96 -1.86
N LEU A 18 5.66 6.29 -1.76
CA LEU A 18 4.86 7.05 -0.81
C LEU A 18 3.57 7.50 -1.49
N PHE A 19 2.42 7.28 -0.84
CA PHE A 19 1.12 7.66 -1.39
C PHE A 19 0.14 8.05 -0.27
N PRO A 20 -0.83 8.94 -0.58
CA PRO A 20 -1.85 9.32 0.39
C PRO A 20 -2.86 8.19 0.57
N LEU A 21 -3.28 7.97 1.82
CA LEU A 21 -4.39 7.09 2.20
C LEU A 21 -5.25 7.80 3.25
N PRO A 22 -6.56 7.51 3.32
CA PRO A 22 -7.37 8.00 4.42
C PRO A 22 -6.80 7.48 5.75
N SER A 23 -6.42 8.37 6.67
CA SER A 23 -6.07 7.95 8.02
C SER A 23 -7.35 7.50 8.73
N GLU A 24 -7.26 6.45 9.54
CA GLU A 24 -8.35 6.17 10.47
C GLU A 24 -8.50 7.38 11.41
N PRO A 25 -9.73 7.85 11.66
CA PRO A 25 -9.92 8.98 12.55
C PRO A 25 -9.38 8.58 13.93
N ALA A 26 -8.39 9.34 14.41
CA ALA A 26 -7.94 9.19 15.78
C ALA A 26 -9.15 9.42 16.70
N ASP A 27 -9.35 8.48 17.62
CA ASP A 27 -10.43 8.48 18.60
C ASP A 27 -10.45 9.85 19.32
N GLY A 28 -11.45 10.69 19.02
CA GLY A 28 -11.62 12.02 19.62
C GLY A 28 -11.31 13.25 18.76
N THR A 29 -11.11 13.12 17.44
CA THR A 29 -10.88 14.31 16.59
C THR A 29 -12.19 15.07 16.31
N ALA A 30 -12.21 16.37 16.64
CA ALA A 30 -13.34 17.28 16.41
C ALA A 30 -13.71 17.37 14.92
N PRO A 31 -15.00 17.58 14.57
CA PRO A 31 -15.53 17.52 13.19
C PRO A 31 -15.03 18.63 12.23
N ASP A 32 -14.12 19.51 12.67
CA ASP A 32 -13.60 20.67 11.91
C ASP A 32 -12.14 20.51 11.47
N ALA A 33 -11.59 19.29 11.43
CA ALA A 33 -10.24 19.07 10.93
C ALA A 33 -10.20 19.24 9.39
N ASP A 34 -9.22 20.02 8.90
CA ASP A 34 -8.96 20.19 7.46
C ASP A 34 -8.92 18.81 6.74
N PRO A 35 -9.52 18.65 5.55
CA PRO A 35 -9.48 17.38 4.83
C PRO A 35 -8.05 16.92 4.49
N LEU A 36 -7.08 17.84 4.49
CA LEU A 36 -5.65 17.57 4.38
C LEU A 36 -5.03 16.96 5.65
N THR A 37 -5.58 17.22 6.84
CA THR A 37 -5.10 16.61 8.10
C THR A 37 -5.73 15.24 8.38
N ALA A 38 -6.82 14.90 7.68
CA ALA A 38 -7.41 13.56 7.69
C ALA A 38 -6.73 12.56 6.73
N GLN A 39 -5.79 13.02 5.89
CA GLN A 39 -5.01 12.17 4.99
C GLN A 39 -3.67 11.77 5.62
N GLY A 40 -3.50 10.46 5.78
CA GLY A 40 -2.25 9.83 6.18
C GLY A 40 -1.37 9.56 4.97
N TYR A 41 -0.06 9.55 5.20
CA TYR A 41 0.87 9.07 4.19
C TYR A 41 1.26 7.63 4.51
N SER A 42 1.10 6.77 3.52
CA SER A 42 1.48 5.37 3.61
C SER A 42 2.62 5.06 2.66
N LEU A 43 3.45 4.09 3.02
CA LEU A 43 4.63 3.68 2.29
C LEU A 43 4.47 2.24 1.82
N LEU A 44 4.31 2.04 0.51
CA LEU A 44 4.39 0.73 -0.12
C LEU A 44 5.86 0.34 -0.29
N VAL A 45 6.22 -0.83 0.21
CA VAL A 45 7.53 -1.45 0.02
C VAL A 45 7.29 -2.82 -0.60
N THR A 46 7.90 -3.05 -1.75
CA THR A 46 7.79 -4.29 -2.52
C THR A 46 9.14 -4.97 -2.59
N SER A 47 9.14 -6.30 -2.55
CA SER A 47 10.33 -7.14 -2.56
C SER A 47 10.27 -8.10 -3.74
N THR A 48 11.43 -8.51 -4.26
CA THR A 48 11.49 -9.51 -5.34
C THR A 48 11.32 -10.93 -4.81
N ILE A 49 11.51 -11.17 -3.52
CA ILE A 49 11.48 -12.52 -2.93
C ILE A 49 10.45 -12.60 -1.79
N GLU A 50 10.26 -11.50 -1.07
CA GLU A 50 9.34 -11.44 0.06
C GLU A 50 7.99 -10.84 -0.32
N LEU A 51 7.07 -10.91 0.64
CA LEU A 51 5.76 -10.26 0.60
C LEU A 51 5.90 -8.74 0.39
N SER A 52 4.94 -8.19 -0.35
CA SER A 52 4.80 -6.74 -0.47
C SER A 52 4.02 -6.20 0.73
N VAL A 53 4.51 -5.11 1.31
CA VAL A 53 3.99 -4.53 2.55
C VAL A 53 3.68 -3.05 2.40
N VAL A 54 2.65 -2.59 3.09
CA VAL A 54 2.29 -1.18 3.20
C VAL A 54 2.44 -0.76 4.66
N TYR A 55 3.29 0.22 4.92
CA TYR A 55 3.38 0.88 6.21
C TYR A 55 2.38 2.04 6.24
N ARG A 56 1.41 1.98 7.16
CA ARG A 56 0.33 2.97 7.25
C ARG A 56 0.69 4.11 8.18
N ASP A 57 0.19 5.30 7.88
CA ASP A 57 0.37 6.52 8.66
C ASP A 57 1.82 6.75 9.12
N VAL A 58 2.76 6.75 8.18
CA VAL A 58 4.20 6.79 8.49
C VAL A 58 4.59 8.04 9.29
N LEU A 59 3.85 9.14 9.13
CA LEU A 59 4.09 10.36 9.88
C LEU A 59 3.78 10.23 11.39
N THR A 60 2.79 9.43 11.78
CA THR A 60 2.36 9.28 13.17
C THR A 60 2.83 7.97 13.80
N LYS A 61 2.78 6.86 13.04
CA LYS A 61 3.11 5.50 13.49
C LYS A 61 4.50 5.02 13.03
N GLY A 62 5.16 5.77 12.15
CA GLY A 62 6.46 5.37 11.58
C GLY A 62 6.34 4.10 10.73
N LEU A 63 7.20 3.12 10.99
CA LEU A 63 7.18 1.82 10.30
C LEU A 63 6.57 0.70 11.16
N SER A 64 5.81 1.06 12.21
CA SER A 64 5.26 0.09 13.17
C SER A 64 3.97 -0.56 12.68
N ASP A 65 3.19 0.16 11.87
CA ASP A 65 1.89 -0.29 11.37
C ASP A 65 2.06 -0.89 9.98
N GLN A 66 2.51 -2.15 9.93
CA GLN A 66 2.75 -2.91 8.71
C GLN A 66 1.51 -3.72 8.32
N LEU A 67 1.08 -3.57 7.07
CA LEU A 67 0.02 -4.34 6.45
C LEU A 67 0.58 -5.13 5.26
N ILE A 68 0.39 -6.44 5.25
CA ILE A 68 0.82 -7.31 4.15
C ILE A 68 -0.24 -7.27 3.03
N LEU A 69 0.20 -7.10 1.79
CA LEU A 69 -0.69 -7.22 0.64
C LEU A 69 -1.03 -8.70 0.40
N PRO A 70 -2.33 -9.07 0.41
CA PRO A 70 -2.74 -10.47 0.33
C PRO A 70 -2.32 -11.08 -1.00
N ALA A 71 -1.97 -12.36 -0.98
CA ALA A 71 -1.53 -13.12 -2.14
C ALA A 71 -0.29 -12.56 -2.86
N SER A 72 0.43 -11.58 -2.29
CA SER A 72 1.65 -11.06 -2.92
C SER A 72 2.79 -12.09 -2.97
N ASP A 73 2.74 -13.13 -2.13
CA ASP A 73 3.63 -14.30 -2.11
C ASP A 73 3.17 -15.45 -3.01
N GLN A 74 1.93 -15.43 -3.48
CA GLN A 74 1.38 -16.50 -4.33
C GLN A 74 1.85 -16.36 -5.78
N TYR A 75 2.49 -15.24 -6.11
CA TYR A 75 3.00 -14.92 -7.43
C TYR A 75 4.52 -14.81 -7.42
N ASP A 76 5.12 -14.71 -8.61
CA ASP A 76 6.56 -14.57 -8.80
C ASP A 76 7.07 -13.18 -8.36
N SER A 77 8.38 -12.93 -8.49
CA SER A 77 9.06 -11.69 -8.10
C SER A 77 8.35 -10.42 -8.57
N VAL A 78 7.99 -9.53 -7.63
CA VAL A 78 7.49 -8.18 -7.94
C VAL A 78 8.62 -7.32 -8.52
N LEU A 79 8.44 -6.84 -9.75
CA LEU A 79 9.43 -6.04 -10.47
C LEU A 79 9.09 -4.55 -10.46
N CYS A 80 7.80 -4.22 -10.48
CA CYS A 80 7.32 -2.86 -10.48
C CYS A 80 6.02 -2.73 -9.71
N ALA A 81 5.77 -1.51 -9.24
CA ALA A 81 4.53 -1.13 -8.60
C ALA A 81 4.13 0.29 -9.04
N LEU A 82 2.84 0.56 -9.00
CA LEU A 82 2.22 1.85 -9.29
C LEU A 82 1.05 2.05 -8.34
N VAL A 83 0.84 3.29 -7.89
CA VAL A 83 -0.39 3.69 -7.21
C VAL A 83 -1.12 4.67 -8.10
N THR A 84 -2.32 4.31 -8.56
CA THR A 84 -3.13 5.15 -9.45
C THR A 84 -4.59 4.78 -9.31
N ASP A 85 -5.45 5.78 -9.51
CA ASP A 85 -6.90 5.57 -9.64
C ASP A 85 -7.21 5.02 -11.03
N ILE A 86 -7.65 3.76 -11.11
CA ILE A 86 -7.93 3.01 -12.34
C ILE A 86 -9.41 3.06 -12.69
N ASP A 87 -10.28 3.05 -11.68
CA ASP A 87 -11.73 3.04 -11.85
C ASP A 87 -12.36 4.45 -11.77
N PHE A 88 -11.53 5.48 -11.60
CA PHE A 88 -11.88 6.90 -11.56
C PHE A 88 -12.85 7.26 -10.43
N ASP A 89 -12.76 6.57 -9.30
CA ASP A 89 -13.57 6.85 -8.11
C ASP A 89 -12.92 7.84 -7.14
N GLY A 90 -11.70 8.29 -7.44
CA GLY A 90 -10.91 9.22 -6.64
C GLY A 90 -10.02 8.55 -5.59
N ALA A 91 -10.07 7.22 -5.45
CA ALA A 91 -9.19 6.44 -4.58
C ALA A 91 -8.14 5.68 -5.41
N GLY A 92 -6.86 5.78 -5.05
CA GLY A 92 -5.81 5.08 -5.76
C GLY A 92 -5.76 3.58 -5.46
N GLU A 93 -5.73 2.75 -6.50
CA GLU A 93 -5.38 1.34 -6.42
C GLU A 93 -3.86 1.12 -6.47
N ILE A 94 -3.41 0.04 -5.81
CA ILE A 94 -2.03 -0.43 -5.94
C ILE A 94 -1.98 -1.50 -7.04
N LEU A 95 -1.12 -1.27 -8.02
CA LEU A 95 -0.78 -2.24 -9.06
C LEU A 95 0.59 -2.82 -8.79
N LEU A 96 0.72 -4.15 -8.83
CA LEU A 96 2.00 -4.86 -8.80
C LEU A 96 2.19 -5.64 -10.10
N GLY A 97 3.33 -5.42 -10.77
CA GLY A 97 3.75 -6.20 -11.93
C GLY A 97 4.83 -7.20 -11.53
N THR A 98 4.61 -8.47 -11.86
CA THR A 98 5.52 -9.58 -11.52
C THR A 98 6.30 -10.08 -12.72
N TYR A 99 7.41 -10.77 -12.47
CA TYR A 99 8.21 -11.44 -13.52
C TYR A 99 7.40 -12.50 -14.27
N GLY A 100 6.47 -13.16 -13.60
CA GLY A 100 5.54 -14.17 -14.17
C GLY A 100 4.52 -13.62 -15.18
N GLN A 101 4.65 -12.35 -15.59
CA GLN A 101 3.73 -11.64 -16.48
C GLN A 101 2.33 -11.53 -15.89
N GLU A 102 2.25 -11.35 -14.57
CA GLU A 102 1.00 -11.14 -13.85
C GLU A 102 0.93 -9.72 -13.30
N LEU A 103 -0.27 -9.14 -13.40
CA LEU A 103 -0.62 -7.85 -12.86
C LEU A 103 -1.66 -8.05 -11.76
N LEU A 104 -1.32 -7.62 -10.55
CA LEU A 104 -2.19 -7.69 -9.38
C LEU A 104 -2.71 -6.29 -9.09
N CYS A 105 -4.01 -6.16 -8.82
CA CYS A 105 -4.63 -4.90 -8.46
C CYS A 105 -5.26 -4.98 -7.09
N TYR A 106 -4.88 -4.05 -6.21
CA TYR A 106 -5.37 -3.96 -4.85
C TYR A 106 -6.12 -2.66 -4.63
N LYS A 107 -7.22 -2.73 -3.89
CA LYS A 107 -7.96 -1.55 -3.44
C LYS A 107 -8.05 -1.54 -1.94
N TYR A 108 -7.90 -0.35 -1.39
CA TYR A 108 -8.08 -0.12 0.04
C TYR A 108 -9.57 -0.18 0.38
N ALA A 109 -9.95 -1.07 1.29
CA ALA A 109 -11.32 -1.19 1.74
C ALA A 109 -11.62 -0.12 2.80
N ALA A 110 -12.35 0.93 2.41
CA ALA A 110 -12.89 1.93 3.35
C ALA A 110 -14.22 1.51 4.01
N GLY A 111 -14.69 0.28 3.75
CA GLY A 111 -16.02 -0.22 4.12
C GLY A 111 -16.02 -1.30 5.21
N SER A 112 -16.61 -2.47 4.93
CA SER A 112 -16.90 -3.54 5.92
C SER A 112 -15.71 -4.10 6.71
N PHE A 113 -14.48 -3.92 6.22
CA PHE A 113 -13.23 -4.19 6.93
C PHE A 113 -12.33 -2.97 6.75
N PRO A 114 -12.54 -1.90 7.53
CA PRO A 114 -11.77 -0.67 7.38
C PRO A 114 -10.30 -0.98 7.68
N GLY A 115 -9.41 -0.49 6.82
CA GLY A 115 -7.97 -0.62 7.06
C GLY A 115 -7.24 -1.68 6.25
N GLU A 116 -7.92 -2.53 5.48
CA GLU A 116 -7.27 -3.62 4.74
C GLU A 116 -7.21 -3.40 3.23
N PHE A 117 -6.17 -3.94 2.58
CA PHE A 117 -6.11 -4.05 1.12
C PHE A 117 -6.72 -5.36 0.68
N ARG A 118 -7.66 -5.28 -0.27
CA ARG A 118 -8.21 -6.46 -0.94
C ARG A 118 -7.65 -6.57 -2.34
N LEU A 119 -7.34 -7.80 -2.76
CA LEU A 119 -7.06 -8.10 -4.15
C LEU A 119 -8.36 -7.99 -4.95
N LEU A 120 -8.44 -7.04 -5.87
CA LEU A 120 -9.60 -6.84 -6.73
C LEU A 120 -9.63 -7.82 -7.88
N TRP A 121 -8.51 -7.93 -8.59
CA TRP A 121 -8.35 -8.79 -9.74
C TRP A 121 -6.88 -9.08 -9.98
N THR A 122 -6.65 -10.18 -10.70
CA THR A 122 -5.35 -10.49 -11.29
C THR A 122 -5.51 -10.69 -12.79
N ARG A 123 -4.47 -10.31 -13.54
CA ARG A 123 -4.44 -10.50 -14.98
C ARG A 123 -3.09 -11.03 -15.40
N ARG A 124 -3.11 -12.20 -16.03
CA ARG A 124 -1.94 -12.78 -16.67
C ARG A 124 -1.87 -12.36 -18.13
N PHE A 125 -0.67 -12.00 -18.59
CA PHE A 125 -0.39 -11.73 -19.99
C PHE A 125 0.36 -12.92 -20.57
N PRO A 126 -0.16 -13.57 -21.62
CA PRO A 126 0.58 -14.61 -22.32
C PRO A 126 1.64 -13.96 -23.23
N SER A 127 2.78 -14.64 -23.36
CA SER A 127 3.85 -14.37 -24.33
C SER A 127 3.45 -14.75 -25.75
#